data_AF-A0A7V9D5L5-F1
#
_entry.id   AF-A0A7V9D5L5-F1
#
_cell.length_a   1.000
_cell.length_b   1.000
_cell.length_c   1.000
_cell.angle_alpha   90.00
_cell.angle_beta   90.00
_cell.angle_gamma   90.00
#
_symmetry.space_group_name_H-M   'P 1'
#
loop_
_entity.id
_entity.type
_entity.pdbx_description
1 polymer ?
#
loop_
_entity_poly.entity_id
_entity_poly.type
_entity_poly.pdbx_seq_one_letter_code
_entity_poly.pdbx_strand_id
1 'polypeptide(L)' 'MADKSLTCSDCNEEFVFTVSEQEYYKGKGFDYQPQRCANCRSTLFERRRASGVRYRPARRTS' A
#
# COMPACT_ATOMS: atom_id res chain seq x y z
N MET A 1 -14.50 -0.34 -19.30
CA MET A 1 -14.82 -0.62 -17.89
C MET A 1 -15.31 0.68 -17.25
N ALA A 2 -16.15 0.60 -16.23
CA ALA A 2 -16.59 1.77 -15.46
C ALA A 2 -15.79 1.86 -14.15
N ASP A 3 -15.59 3.07 -13.66
CA ASP A 3 -15.16 3.37 -12.28
C ASP A 3 -16.12 2.72 -11.28
N LYS A 4 -15.54 2.08 -10.26
CA LYS A 4 -16.33 1.38 -9.24
C LYS A 4 -15.88 1.79 -7.86
N SER A 5 -16.78 2.35 -7.06
CA SER A 5 -16.51 2.61 -5.65
C SER A 5 -16.48 1.27 -4.88
N LEU A 6 -15.44 1.07 -4.10
CA LEU A 6 -15.22 -0.09 -3.23
C LEU A 6 -14.92 0.38 -1.82
N THR A 7 -15.31 -0.41 -0.83
CA THR A 7 -15.02 -0.14 0.58
C THR A 7 -13.76 -0.88 1.01
N CYS A 8 -12.84 -0.18 1.65
CA CYS A 8 -11.61 -0.78 2.19
C CYS A 8 -11.94 -1.66 3.41
N SER A 9 -11.51 -2.92 3.42
CA SER A 9 -11.76 -3.82 4.54
C SER A 9 -10.95 -3.49 5.80
N ASP A 10 -9.91 -2.64 5.69
CA ASP A 10 -8.97 -2.32 6.78
C ASP A 10 -9.33 -0.98 7.45
N CYS A 11 -9.61 0.06 6.65
CA CYS A 11 -9.98 1.39 7.16
C CYS A 11 -11.47 1.74 6.97
N ASN A 12 -12.27 0.90 6.31
CA ASN A 12 -13.68 1.17 5.98
C ASN A 12 -13.95 2.45 5.16
N GLU A 13 -12.92 3.03 4.55
CA GLU A 13 -13.10 4.15 3.61
C GLU A 13 -13.57 3.67 2.24
N GLU A 14 -14.42 4.47 1.61
CA GLU A 14 -14.84 4.28 0.23
C GLU A 14 -13.77 4.88 -0.71
N PHE A 15 -13.28 4.06 -1.65
CA PHE A 15 -12.30 4.47 -2.64
C PHE A 15 -12.76 4.10 -4.04
N VAL A 16 -12.34 4.88 -5.04
CA VAL A 16 -12.71 4.66 -6.44
C VAL A 16 -11.71 3.71 -7.09
N PHE A 17 -12.17 2.55 -7.52
CA PHE A 17 -11.41 1.60 -8.31
C PHE A 17 -11.58 1.94 -9.80
N THR A 18 -10.65 2.74 -10.30
CA THR A 18 -10.68 3.28 -11.66
C THR A 18 -10.32 2.22 -12.72
N VAL A 19 -10.66 2.50 -13.98
CA VAL A 19 -10.28 1.64 -15.11
C VAL A 19 -8.76 1.48 -15.20
N SER A 20 -8.01 2.57 -15.00
CA SER A 20 -6.55 2.55 -15.01
C SER A 20 -5.97 1.61 -13.95
N GLU A 21 -6.57 1.53 -12.77
CA GLU A 21 -6.17 0.55 -11.75
C GLU A 21 -6.54 -0.87 -12.18
N GLN A 22 -7.73 -1.10 -12.73
CA GLN A 22 -8.10 -2.43 -13.25
C GLN A 22 -7.09 -2.93 -14.29
N GLU A 23 -6.67 -2.08 -15.21
CA GLU A 23 -5.64 -2.41 -16.21
C GLU A 23 -4.28 -2.71 -15.58
N TYR A 24 -3.90 -1.94 -14.56
CA TYR A 24 -2.68 -2.18 -13.79
C TYR A 24 -2.69 -3.52 -13.04
N TYR A 25 -3.80 -3.85 -12.36
CA TYR A 25 -3.95 -5.13 -11.64
C TYR A 25 -4.00 -6.33 -12.59
N LYS A 26 -4.70 -6.19 -13.71
CA LYS A 26 -4.77 -7.21 -14.75
C LYS A 26 -3.40 -7.48 -15.39
N GLY A 27 -2.61 -6.43 -15.62
CA GLY A 27 -1.24 -6.55 -16.11
C GLY A 27 -0.27 -7.21 -15.12
N LYS A 28 -0.57 -7.17 -13.82
CA LYS A 28 0.20 -7.85 -12.77
C LYS A 28 -0.20 -9.33 -12.57
N GLY A 29 -1.25 -9.81 -13.23
CA GLY A 29 -1.77 -11.17 -13.06
C GLY A 29 -2.66 -11.34 -11.81
N PHE A 30 -3.24 -10.27 -11.29
CA PHE A 30 -4.25 -10.35 -10.24
C PHE A 30 -5.64 -10.38 -10.86
N ASP A 31 -6.31 -11.53 -10.76
CA ASP A 31 -7.69 -11.73 -11.24
C ASP A 31 -8.75 -11.09 -10.31
N TYR A 32 -8.34 -10.67 -9.10
CA TYR A 32 -9.23 -10.18 -8.04
C TYR A 32 -9.11 -8.68 -7.79
N GLN A 33 -10.22 -8.07 -7.38
CA GLN A 33 -10.30 -6.66 -6.99
C GLN A 33 -9.59 -6.42 -5.65
N PRO A 34 -8.88 -5.30 -5.47
CA PRO A 34 -8.23 -4.98 -4.21
C PRO A 34 -9.27 -4.72 -3.12
N GLN A 35 -9.16 -5.43 -1.99
CA GLN A 35 -9.98 -5.17 -0.80
C GLN A 35 -9.40 -4.08 0.13
N ARG A 36 -8.23 -3.53 -0.22
CA ARG A 36 -7.54 -2.51 0.56
C ARG A 36 -7.22 -1.31 -0.33
N CYS A 37 -7.52 -0.11 0.16
CA CYS A 37 -7.27 1.14 -0.54
C CYS A 37 -5.76 1.41 -0.71
N ALA A 38 -5.43 2.31 -1.66
CA ALA A 38 -4.04 2.71 -1.93
C ALA A 38 -3.35 3.32 -0.69
N ASN A 39 -4.11 4.01 0.15
CA ASN A 39 -3.62 4.61 1.39
C ASN A 39 -3.09 3.54 2.37
N CYS A 40 -3.92 2.54 2.71
CA CYS A 40 -3.52 1.41 3.54
C CYS A 40 -2.31 0.65 2.97
N ARG A 41 -2.22 0.48 1.65
CA ARG A 41 -1.04 -0.14 1.00
C ARG A 41 0.22 0.71 1.12
N SER A 42 0.10 2.03 1.10
CA SER A 42 1.22 2.97 1.15
C SER A 42 1.80 3.19 2.55
N THR A 43 1.03 2.92 3.61
CA THR A 43 1.45 3.14 5.02
C THR A 43 2.73 2.39 5.45
N LEU A 44 3.19 1.41 4.68
CA LEU A 44 4.47 0.72 4.91
C LEU A 44 5.69 1.53 4.45
N PHE A 45 5.52 2.51 3.55
CA PHE A 45 6.64 3.23 2.95
C PHE A 45 7.08 4.44 3.79
N GLU A 46 6.13 5.24 4.27
CA GLU A 46 6.37 6.43 5.11
C GLU A 46 7.02 6.07 6.46
N ARG A 47 6.64 4.93 7.06
CA ARG A 47 7.28 4.45 8.30
C ARG A 47 8.75 4.09 8.09
N ARG A 48 9.19 3.71 6.88
CA ARG A 48 10.61 3.42 6.58
C ARG A 48 11.46 4.66 6.34
N ARG A 49 10.88 5.78 5.91
CA ARG A 49 11.62 7.05 5.78
C ARG A 49 11.71 7.82 7.10
N ALA A 50 10.70 7.70 7.97
CA ALA A 50 10.72 8.33 9.29
C ALA A 50 11.45 7.49 10.35
N SER A 51 11.49 6.16 10.20
CA SER A 51 12.20 5.27 11.11
C SER A 51 13.58 4.95 10.54
N GLY A 52 14.47 5.93 10.62
CA GLY A 52 15.90 5.66 10.65
C GLY A 52 16.17 4.71 11.81
N VAL A 53 16.07 3.41 11.55
CA VAL A 53 16.62 2.37 12.41
C VAL A 53 18.08 2.75 12.57
N ARG A 54 18.39 3.23 13.77
CA ARG A 54 19.71 3.72 14.13
C ARG A 54 20.70 2.61 13.80
N TYR A 55 21.57 2.86 12.83
CA TYR A 55 22.83 2.14 12.76
C TYR A 55 23.51 2.37 14.12
N ARG A 56 23.41 1.40 15.03
CA ARG A 56 24.19 1.34 16.27
C ARG A 56 25.53 0.74 15.89
N PRO A 57 26.61 1.52 15.67
CA PRO A 57 27.92 0.91 15.70
C PRO A 57 28.10 0.33 17.12
N ALA A 58 28.44 -0.96 17.18
CA ALA A 58 28.74 -1.63 18.43
C ALA A 58 29.88 -0.87 19.13
N ARG A 59 29.67 -0.46 20.39
CA ARG A 59 30.75 0.06 21.23
C ARG A 59 31.82 -1.03 21.31
N ARG A 60 33.00 -0.76 20.77
CA ARG A 60 34.19 -1.54 21.10
C ARG A 60 34.90 -0.84 22.25
N THR A 61 34.78 -1.47 23.41
CA THR A 61 35.61 -1.27 24.59
C THR A 61 37.03 -1.78 24.31
N SER A 62 38.03 -0.91 24.46
CA SER A 62 39.29 -1.09 25.22
C SER A 62 40.30 -0.03 24.80
#